data_AF-A0ABD4T4Z7-F1
#
_entry.id   AF-A0ABD4T4Z7-F1
#
_cell.length_a   1.000
_cell.length_b   1.000
_cell.length_c   1.000
_cell.angle_alpha   90.00
_cell.angle_beta   90.00
_cell.angle_gamma   90.00
#
_symmetry.space_group_name_H-M   'P 1'
#
loop_
_entity.id
_entity.type
_entity.pdbx_description
1 polymer ?
#
loop_
_entity_poly.entity_id
_entity_poly.type
_entity_poly.pdbx_seq_one_letter_code
_entity_poly.pdbx_strand_id
1 'polypeptide(L)' 'MYDRYSLACLLQHCGFTQIQQRTADESYIPDWSSFNLDTEPDGSIYKPDSLYIEAVRPD' A
#
# COMPACT_ATOMS: atom_id res chain seq x y z
N MET A 1 -13.90 2.43 9.25
CA MET A 1 -13.09 1.95 8.11
C MET A 1 -12.57 3.18 7.41
N TYR A 2 -11.28 3.23 7.06
CA TYR A 2 -10.72 4.37 6.35
C TYR A 2 -10.91 4.21 4.84
N ASP A 3 -10.96 5.34 4.13
CA ASP A 3 -10.80 5.40 2.69
C ASP A 3 -9.39 5.93 2.36
N ARG A 4 -9.08 6.02 1.06
CA ARG A 4 -7.77 6.48 0.58
C ARG A 4 -7.43 7.91 1.03
N TYR A 5 -8.41 8.78 1.18
CA TYR A 5 -8.21 10.18 1.54
C TYR A 5 -7.96 10.32 3.03
N SER A 6 -8.87 9.79 3.85
CA SER A 6 -8.81 9.84 5.31
C SER A 6 -7.56 9.17 5.87
N LEU A 7 -7.13 8.02 5.30
CA LEU A 7 -5.90 7.37 5.74
C LEU A 7 -4.66 8.17 5.32
N ALA A 8 -4.61 8.71 4.10
CA ALA A 8 -3.50 9.55 3.66
C ALA A 8 -3.37 10.82 4.51
N CYS A 9 -4.50 11.47 4.82
CA CYS A 9 -4.53 12.59 5.75
C CYS A 9 -3.98 12.17 7.11
N LEU A 10 -4.46 11.07 7.69
CA LEU A 10 -3.99 10.60 9.01
C LEU A 10 -2.47 10.37 9.03
N LEU A 11 -1.94 9.67 8.02
CA LEU A 11 -0.49 9.43 7.88
C LEU A 11 0.30 10.75 7.83
N GLN A 12 -0.19 11.74 7.07
CA GLN A 12 0.42 13.06 7.00
C GLN A 12 0.40 13.78 8.35
N HIS A 13 -0.72 13.74 9.07
CA HIS A 13 -0.82 14.35 10.42
C HIS A 13 0.11 13.67 11.43
N CYS A 14 0.39 12.38 11.26
CA CYS A 14 1.37 11.65 12.07
C CYS A 14 2.83 11.92 11.66
N GLY A 15 3.07 12.75 10.65
CA GLY A 15 4.41 13.12 10.19
C GLY A 15 5.05 12.11 9.24
N PHE A 16 4.31 11.13 8.74
CA PHE A 16 4.82 10.28 7.67
C PHE A 16 4.97 11.07 6.36
N THR A 17 5.93 10.66 5.56
CA THR A 17 6.27 11.26 4.27
C THR A 17 6.11 10.24 3.15
N GLN A 18 6.25 10.66 1.88
CA GLN A 18 6.13 9.78 0.71
C GLN A 18 4.87 8.90 0.73
N ILE A 19 3.73 9.52 1.06
CA ILE A 19 2.44 8.83 1.15
C ILE A 19 1.94 8.54 -0.26
N GLN A 20 1.72 7.27 -0.57
CA GLN A 20 1.34 6.84 -1.92
C GLN A 20 0.27 5.76 -1.84
N GLN A 21 -0.80 5.92 -2.64
CA GLN A 21 -1.73 4.82 -2.90
C GLN A 21 -1.04 3.80 -3.80
N ARG A 22 -1.20 2.51 -3.46
CA ARG A 22 -0.66 1.36 -4.20
C ARG A 22 -1.77 0.49 -4.76
N THR A 23 -1.39 -0.45 -5.61
CA THR A 23 -2.16 -1.64 -5.98
C THR A 23 -1.58 -2.87 -5.26
N ALA A 24 -2.21 -4.03 -5.42
CA ALA A 24 -1.78 -5.28 -4.77
C ALA A 24 -0.40 -5.77 -5.25
N ASP A 25 0.07 -5.33 -6.41
CA ASP A 25 1.33 -5.72 -7.05
C ASP A 25 2.42 -4.65 -6.96
N GLU A 26 2.13 -3.48 -6.40
CA GLU A 26 3.08 -2.37 -6.24
C GLU A 26 3.49 -2.16 -4.78
N SER A 27 4.77 -1.88 -4.55
CA SER A 27 5.29 -1.49 -3.23
C SER A 27 6.56 -0.65 -3.38
N TYR A 28 6.94 0.07 -2.32
CA TYR A 28 8.31 0.55 -2.14
C TYR A 28 9.32 -0.59 -1.97
N ILE A 29 8.87 -1.78 -1.59
CA ILE A 29 9.70 -2.99 -1.56
C ILE A 29 9.86 -3.51 -2.99
N PRO A 30 11.09 -3.63 -3.51
CA PRO A 30 11.33 -4.19 -4.84
C PRO A 30 10.79 -5.62 -4.96
N ASP A 31 10.37 -5.99 -6.18
CA ASP A 31 9.89 -7.33 -6.52
C ASP A 31 8.71 -7.81 -5.64
N TRP A 32 7.84 -6.89 -5.20
CA TRP A 32 6.73 -7.17 -4.28
C TRP A 32 5.84 -8.35 -4.68
N SER A 33 5.44 -8.41 -5.95
CA SER A 33 4.60 -9.51 -6.46
C SER A 33 5.27 -10.88 -6.36
N SER A 34 6.60 -10.96 -6.32
CA SER A 34 7.32 -12.24 -6.18
C SER A 34 7.08 -12.93 -4.83
N PHE A 35 6.66 -12.18 -3.81
CA PHE A 35 6.33 -12.73 -2.49
C PHE A 35 4.94 -13.37 -2.44
N ASN A 36 4.07 -13.11 -3.42
CA ASN A 36 2.69 -13.64 -3.50
C ASN A 36 1.88 -13.41 -2.21
N LEU A 37 1.97 -12.20 -1.63
CA LEU A 37 1.29 -11.84 -0.37
C LEU A 37 -0.08 -11.21 -0.62
N ASP A 38 -0.16 -10.29 -1.58
CA ASP A 38 -1.39 -9.61 -2.00
C ASP A 38 -1.87 -10.02 -3.39
N THR A 39 -1.05 -10.81 -4.09
CA THR A 39 -1.34 -11.43 -5.37
C THR A 39 -1.11 -12.93 -5.26
N GLU A 40 -1.85 -13.69 -6.06
CA GLU A 40 -1.62 -15.11 -6.30
C GLU A 40 -0.39 -15.32 -7.20
N PRO A 41 0.18 -16.54 -7.28
CA PRO A 41 1.32 -16.83 -8.16
C PRO A 41 1.11 -16.54 -9.65
N ASP A 42 -0.13 -16.42 -10.11
CA ASP A 42 -0.48 -16.04 -11.48
C ASP A 42 -0.64 -14.52 -11.67
N GLY A 43 -0.40 -13.73 -10.62
CA GLY A 43 -0.54 -12.28 -10.59
C GLY A 43 -1.97 -11.79 -10.33
N SER A 44 -2.94 -12.68 -10.16
CA SER A 44 -4.31 -12.26 -9.82
C SER A 44 -4.37 -11.70 -8.40
N ILE A 45 -5.23 -10.71 -8.16
CA ILE A 45 -5.31 -10.04 -6.86
C ILE A 45 -6.05 -10.95 -5.88
N TYR A 46 -5.42 -11.27 -4.74
CA TYR A 46 -6.01 -12.12 -3.71
C TYR A 46 -7.26 -11.50 -3.07
N LYS A 47 -7.21 -10.18 -2.79
CA LYS A 47 -8.33 -9.44 -2.20
C LYS A 47 -8.58 -8.10 -2.93
N PRO A 48 -9.42 -8.12 -3.99
CA PRO A 48 -9.62 -6.98 -4.89
C PRO A 48 -10.10 -5.69 -4.22
N ASP A 49 -10.87 -5.81 -3.13
CA ASP A 49 -11.44 -4.65 -2.43
C ASP A 49 -10.55 -4.11 -1.29
N SER A 50 -9.31 -4.59 -1.19
CA SER A 50 -8.35 -4.08 -0.20
C SER A 50 -7.90 -2.65 -0.54
N LEU A 51 -7.67 -1.85 0.51
CA LEU A 51 -7.04 -0.54 0.42
C LEU A 51 -5.53 -0.69 0.69
N TYR A 52 -4.71 -0.26 -0.27
CA TYR A 52 -3.25 -0.27 -0.18
C TYR A 52 -2.71 1.16 -0.17
N ILE A 53 -2.09 1.57 0.93
CA ILE A 53 -1.39 2.85 1.07
C ILE A 53 -0.09 2.60 1.80
N GLU A 54 1.00 3.16 1.27
CA GLU A 54 2.32 3.13 1.89
C GLU A 54 2.78 4.54 2.23
N ALA A 55 3.64 4.65 3.24
CA ALA A 55 4.32 5.88 3.62
C ALA A 55 5.63 5.58 4.33
N VAL A 56 6.54 6.55 4.35
CA VAL A 56 7.87 6.44 4.95
C VAL A 56 7.95 7.29 6.20
N ARG A 57 8.37 6.67 7.31
CA ARG A 57 8.70 7.42 8.53
C ARG A 57 9.95 8.27 8.25
N PRO A 58 9.92 9.59 8.50
CA PRO A 58 11.11 10.42 8.36
C PRO A 58 12.19 9.99 9.37
N ASP A 59 13.45 10.26 9.01
CA ASP A 59 14.64 9.99 9.86
C ASP A 59 14.63 10.79 11.17
#